data_AF-B3F2K5-F1
#
_entry.id   AF-B3F2K5-F1
#
_cell.length_a   1.000
_cell.length_b   1.000
_cell.length_c   1.000
_cell.angle_alpha   90.00
_cell.angle_beta   90.00
_cell.angle_gamma   90.00
#
_symmetry.space_group_name_H-M   'P 1'
#
loop_
_entity.id
_entity.type
_entity.pdbx_description
1 polymer ?
#
loop_
_entity_poly.entity_id
_entity_poly.type
_entity_poly.pdbx_seq_one_letter_code
_entity_poly.pdbx_strand_id
1 'polypeptide(L)'
;PAIQENRVATVQCLSGTGSLRVGGEFLARHYHERTIYIPQPTWGNHPKVFTLAGLTVRSYRYYDPATRGLDFQGLLEDLGSAPSGAIVLLHACAHNPTGVDPTLDQWEQIRQLMRSKALLPFFDSAYQGFASGSLD
;
A
#
# COMPACT_ATOMS: atom_id res chain seq x y z
N PRO A 1 -10.76 7.96 17.94
CA PRO A 1 -11.63 8.58 16.91
C PRO A 1 -12.34 7.57 15.99
N ALA A 2 -11.67 6.91 15.04
CA ALA A 2 -12.36 6.09 14.01
C ALA A 2 -13.17 4.89 14.55
N ILE A 3 -12.67 4.20 15.58
CA ILE A 3 -13.38 3.10 16.25
C ILE A 3 -14.61 3.63 17.00
N GLN A 4 -14.44 4.70 17.78
CA GLN A 4 -15.54 5.34 18.53
C GLN A 4 -16.63 5.89 17.59
N GLU A 5 -16.25 6.34 16.40
CA GLU A 5 -17.16 6.84 15.36
C GLU A 5 -17.76 5.72 14.48
N ASN A 6 -17.50 4.44 14.78
CA ASN A 6 -17.97 3.28 14.02
C ASN A 6 -17.61 3.31 12.52
N ARG A 7 -16.45 3.89 12.18
CA ARG A 7 -15.94 3.94 10.79
C ARG A 7 -14.99 2.78 10.45
N VAL A 8 -14.81 1.84 11.37
CA VAL A 8 -13.92 0.68 11.21
C VAL A 8 -14.75 -0.59 11.17
N ALA A 9 -14.58 -1.37 10.09
CA ALA A 9 -15.06 -2.74 9.99
C ALA A 9 -13.86 -3.69 10.07
N THR A 10 -13.98 -4.76 10.85
CA THR A 10 -12.94 -5.80 10.97
C THR A 10 -13.55 -7.17 10.75
N VAL A 11 -12.79 -8.04 10.11
CA VAL A 11 -13.12 -9.44 9.91
C VAL A 11 -11.85 -10.26 10.05
N GLN A 12 -11.94 -11.40 10.73
CA GLN A 12 -10.80 -12.30 10.87
C GLN A 12 -10.53 -13.02 9.54
N CYS A 13 -9.26 -13.07 9.17
CA CYS A 13 -8.77 -13.72 7.95
C CYS A 13 -7.60 -14.66 8.24
N LEU A 14 -7.19 -15.46 7.25
CA LEU A 14 -6.03 -16.35 7.35
C LEU A 14 -4.70 -15.57 7.26
N SER A 15 -4.29 -14.98 8.38
CA SER A 15 -3.07 -14.16 8.47
C SER A 15 -3.05 -13.01 7.43
N GLY A 16 -1.88 -12.45 7.14
CA GLY A 16 -1.71 -11.35 6.18
C GLY A 16 -2.15 -11.73 4.75
N THR A 17 -1.74 -12.90 4.26
CA THR A 17 -2.08 -13.34 2.89
C THR A 17 -3.59 -13.52 2.69
N GLY A 18 -4.28 -14.13 3.65
CA GLY A 18 -5.73 -14.25 3.61
C GLY A 18 -6.43 -12.89 3.70
N SER A 19 -5.89 -11.97 4.49
CA SER A 19 -6.41 -10.60 4.62
C SER A 19 -6.30 -9.83 3.30
N LEU A 20 -5.12 -9.86 2.66
CA LEU A 20 -4.88 -9.27 1.35
C LEU A 20 -5.79 -9.88 0.28
N ARG A 21 -6.01 -11.20 0.33
CA ARG A 21 -6.90 -11.91 -0.59
C ARG A 21 -8.35 -11.44 -0.47
N VAL A 22 -8.89 -11.43 0.76
CA VAL A 22 -10.27 -11.01 1.02
C VAL A 22 -10.47 -9.54 0.66
N GLY A 23 -9.56 -8.66 1.07
CA GLY A 23 -9.64 -7.23 0.75
C GLY A 23 -9.51 -6.95 -0.75
N GLY A 24 -8.59 -7.64 -1.44
CA GLY A 24 -8.44 -7.54 -2.88
C GLY A 24 -9.70 -7.97 -3.65
N GLU A 25 -10.31 -9.10 -3.28
CA GLU A 25 -11.57 -9.54 -3.91
C GLU A 25 -12.74 -8.59 -3.62
N PHE A 26 -12.82 -8.07 -2.39
CA PHE A 26 -13.84 -7.09 -2.03
C PHE A 26 -13.74 -5.85 -2.92
N LEU A 27 -12.54 -5.31 -3.11
CA LEU A 27 -12.32 -4.17 -3.99
C LEU A 27 -12.63 -4.51 -5.44
N ALA A 28 -12.21 -5.67 -5.95
CA ALA A 28 -12.49 -6.06 -7.33
C ALA A 28 -13.99 -6.19 -7.64
N ARG A 29 -14.80 -6.58 -6.64
CA ARG A 29 -16.25 -6.75 -6.77
C ARG A 29 -17.05 -5.47 -6.53
N HIS A 30 -16.61 -4.64 -5.60
CA HIS A 30 -17.46 -3.56 -5.05
C HIS A 30 -16.90 -2.16 -5.22
N TYR A 31 -15.61 -2.02 -5.56
CA TYR A 31 -15.00 -0.72 -5.77
C TYR A 31 -14.99 -0.35 -7.26
N HIS A 32 -15.09 0.96 -7.54
CA HIS A 32 -15.31 1.47 -8.90
C HIS A 32 -14.05 1.39 -9.77
N GLU A 33 -12.86 1.51 -9.17
CA GLU A 33 -11.56 1.35 -9.82
C GLU A 33 -10.96 -0.01 -9.47
N ARG A 34 -10.27 -0.64 -10.42
CA ARG A 34 -9.75 -2.01 -10.30
C ARG A 34 -8.25 -2.10 -10.47
N THR A 35 -7.59 -0.98 -10.66
CA THR A 35 -6.15 -0.88 -10.77
C THR A 35 -5.52 -0.73 -9.39
N ILE A 36 -4.62 -1.65 -9.04
CA ILE A 36 -3.78 -1.57 -7.84
C ILE A 36 -2.33 -1.30 -8.23
N TYR A 37 -1.74 -0.31 -7.58
CA TYR A 37 -0.33 0.05 -7.69
C TYR A 37 0.43 -0.59 -6.52
N ILE A 38 1.48 -1.34 -6.84
CA ILE A 38 2.39 -1.98 -5.87
C ILE A 38 3.81 -1.42 -6.00
N PRO A 39 4.61 -1.33 -4.92
CA PRO A 39 5.95 -0.79 -5.03
C PRO A 39 6.86 -1.71 -5.86
N GLN A 40 7.86 -1.15 -6.51
CA GLN A 40 8.90 -1.91 -7.21
C GLN A 40 10.25 -1.73 -6.49
N PRO A 41 10.84 -2.81 -5.92
CA PRO A 41 10.26 -4.15 -5.73
C PRO A 41 9.23 -4.19 -4.59
N THR A 42 8.58 -5.34 -4.40
CA THR A 42 7.69 -5.62 -3.25
C THR A 42 7.75 -7.11 -2.86
N TRP A 43 7.05 -7.51 -1.79
CA TRP A 43 6.94 -8.92 -1.40
C TRP A 43 6.41 -9.77 -2.56
N GLY A 44 7.14 -10.82 -2.91
CA GLY A 44 6.98 -11.54 -4.18
C GLY A 44 5.60 -12.17 -4.44
N ASN A 45 4.76 -12.29 -3.41
CA ASN A 45 3.40 -12.82 -3.56
C ASN A 45 2.36 -11.74 -3.88
N HIS A 46 2.65 -10.44 -3.70
CA HIS A 46 1.70 -9.36 -3.99
C HIS A 46 1.11 -9.41 -5.41
N PRO A 47 1.92 -9.51 -6.50
CA PRO A 47 1.35 -9.58 -7.84
C PRO A 47 0.36 -10.74 -7.98
N LYS A 48 0.72 -11.93 -7.48
CA LYS A 48 -0.12 -13.13 -7.58
C LYS A 48 -1.43 -12.98 -6.82
N VAL A 49 -1.38 -12.50 -5.57
CA VAL A 49 -2.57 -12.34 -4.72
C VAL A 49 -3.58 -11.41 -5.39
N PHE A 50 -3.12 -10.25 -5.87
CA PHE A 50 -4.02 -9.23 -6.42
C PHE A 50 -4.49 -9.54 -7.85
N THR A 51 -3.64 -10.11 -8.71
CA THR A 51 -4.08 -10.60 -10.02
C THR A 51 -5.15 -11.68 -9.87
N LEU A 52 -4.93 -12.67 -9.00
CA LEU A 52 -5.94 -13.69 -8.76
C LEU A 52 -7.22 -13.11 -8.15
N ALA A 53 -7.15 -11.95 -7.47
CA ALA A 53 -8.31 -11.32 -6.83
C ALA A 53 -9.19 -10.57 -7.84
N GLY A 54 -8.73 -10.45 -9.09
CA GLY A 54 -9.43 -9.76 -10.17
C GLY A 54 -9.02 -8.29 -10.35
N LEU A 55 -7.91 -7.87 -9.73
CA LEU A 55 -7.37 -6.51 -9.88
C LEU A 55 -6.31 -6.46 -10.99
N THR A 56 -6.26 -5.32 -11.69
CA THR A 56 -5.18 -4.99 -12.63
C THR A 56 -3.98 -4.49 -11.83
N VAL A 57 -2.88 -5.24 -11.84
CA VAL A 57 -1.67 -4.87 -11.10
C VAL A 57 -0.78 -3.97 -11.96
N ARG A 58 -0.40 -2.81 -11.41
CA ARG A 58 0.64 -1.90 -11.92
C ARG A 58 1.69 -1.69 -10.83
N SER A 59 2.87 -1.23 -11.23
CA SER A 59 3.93 -0.90 -10.28
C SER A 59 4.17 0.61 -10.21
N TYR A 60 4.70 1.07 -9.08
CA TYR A 60 5.28 2.41 -8.92
C TYR A 60 6.71 2.33 -8.40
N ARG A 61 7.55 3.29 -8.77
CA ARG A 61 8.93 3.38 -8.31
C ARG A 61 8.99 3.52 -6.78
N TYR A 62 9.90 2.77 -6.16
CA TYR A 62 10.05 2.74 -4.71
C TYR A 62 11.51 2.71 -4.28
N TYR A 63 12.30 1.77 -4.77
CA TYR A 63 13.70 1.63 -4.36
C TYR A 63 14.65 2.13 -5.43
N ASP A 64 15.60 2.98 -5.04
CA ASP A 64 16.69 3.42 -5.89
C ASP A 64 17.97 2.63 -5.59
N PRO A 65 18.45 1.77 -6.52
CA PRO A 65 19.69 1.01 -6.33
C PRO A 65 20.95 1.87 -6.18
N ALA A 66 20.97 3.10 -6.72
CA ALA A 66 22.12 3.98 -6.66
C ALA A 66 22.30 4.57 -5.25
N THR A 67 21.21 5.00 -4.62
CA THR A 67 21.22 5.55 -3.26
C THR A 67 20.97 4.52 -2.17
N ARG A 68 20.48 3.32 -2.54
CA ARG A 68 19.96 2.29 -1.64
C ARG A 68 18.84 2.79 -0.72
N GLY A 69 18.14 3.83 -1.17
CA GLY A 69 17.08 4.51 -0.44
C GLY A 69 15.77 4.48 -1.20
N LEU A 70 14.84 5.30 -0.73
CA LEU A 70 13.54 5.49 -1.37
C LEU A 70 13.71 6.38 -2.61
N ASP A 71 13.31 5.90 -3.78
CA ASP A 71 13.07 6.73 -4.96
C ASP A 71 11.79 7.56 -4.75
N PHE A 72 11.90 8.55 -3.86
CA PHE A 72 10.77 9.33 -3.41
C PHE A 72 10.17 10.17 -4.54
N GLN A 73 11.02 10.74 -5.41
CA GLN A 73 10.57 11.53 -6.54
C GLN A 73 9.83 10.65 -7.56
N GLY A 74 10.37 9.48 -7.89
CA GLY A 74 9.72 8.55 -8.78
C GLY A 74 8.39 8.02 -8.24
N LEU A 75 8.32 7.77 -6.93
CA LEU A 75 7.08 7.43 -6.23
C LEU A 75 6.01 8.50 -6.42
N LEU A 76 6.34 9.78 -6.18
CA LEU A 76 5.39 10.88 -6.31
C LEU A 76 4.91 11.09 -7.75
N GLU A 77 5.81 10.93 -8.73
CA GLU A 77 5.49 11.04 -10.16
C GLU A 77 4.53 9.94 -10.63
N ASP A 78 4.83 8.69 -10.27
CA ASP A 78 4.04 7.54 -10.70
C ASP A 78 2.65 7.56 -10.07
N LEU A 79 2.57 7.82 -8.76
CA LEU A 79 1.29 7.92 -8.06
C LEU A 79 0.52 9.20 -8.44
N GLY A 80 1.22 10.30 -8.74
CA GLY A 80 0.63 11.53 -9.25
C GLY A 80 0.02 11.36 -10.65
N SER A 81 0.53 10.41 -11.43
CA SER A 81 0.02 10.05 -12.75
C SER A 81 -1.05 8.94 -12.71
N ALA A 82 -1.28 8.32 -11.55
CA ALA A 82 -2.30 7.30 -11.40
C ALA A 82 -3.73 7.87 -11.62
N PRO A 83 -4.65 7.07 -12.16
CA PRO A 83 -6.03 7.49 -12.31
C PRO A 83 -6.69 7.71 -10.94
N SER A 84 -7.62 8.66 -10.88
CA SER A 84 -8.40 8.93 -9.67
C SER A 84 -9.10 7.66 -9.20
N GLY A 85 -9.08 7.41 -7.89
CA GLY A 85 -9.65 6.19 -7.32
C GLY A 85 -8.69 5.01 -7.29
N ALA A 86 -7.53 5.03 -7.97
CA ALA A 86 -6.63 3.88 -7.99
C ALA A 86 -6.21 3.43 -6.58
N ILE A 87 -6.10 2.11 -6.42
CA ILE A 87 -5.73 1.48 -5.15
C ILE A 87 -4.20 1.51 -5.06
N VAL A 88 -3.65 1.89 -3.92
CA VAL A 88 -2.19 1.93 -3.71
C VAL A 88 -1.85 1.04 -2.53
N LEU A 89 -1.13 -0.06 -2.81
CA LEU A 89 -0.60 -0.93 -1.77
C LEU A 89 0.60 -0.25 -1.10
N LEU A 90 0.52 -0.07 0.21
CA LEU A 90 1.55 0.54 1.03
C LEU A 90 1.98 -0.43 2.12
N HIS A 91 3.28 -0.62 2.31
CA HIS A 91 3.78 -1.35 3.48
C HIS A 91 3.74 -0.39 4.66
N ALA A 92 3.10 -0.77 5.76
CA ALA A 92 2.95 0.11 6.91
C ALA A 92 4.30 0.50 7.53
N CYS A 93 5.23 -0.47 7.59
CA CYS A 93 6.62 -0.31 7.97
C CYS A 93 7.41 -1.58 7.61
N ALA A 94 8.73 -1.54 7.77
CA ALA A 94 9.67 -2.61 7.50
C ALA A 94 9.47 -3.21 6.10
N HIS A 95 9.51 -2.35 5.08
CA HIS A 95 9.19 -2.72 3.71
C HIS A 95 9.91 -3.99 3.25
N ASN A 96 9.16 -4.98 2.75
CA ASN A 96 9.70 -6.22 2.21
C ASN A 96 9.79 -6.12 0.67
N PRO A 97 10.97 -6.28 0.04
CA PRO A 97 12.19 -6.88 0.59
C PRO A 97 13.31 -5.89 1.00
N THR A 98 13.10 -4.58 0.85
CA THR A 98 14.21 -3.60 0.84
C THR A 98 14.65 -3.14 2.22
N GLY A 99 13.78 -3.19 3.23
CA GLY A 99 13.97 -2.59 4.55
C GLY A 99 13.99 -1.06 4.56
N VAL A 100 13.66 -0.42 3.45
CA VAL A 100 13.63 1.05 3.31
C VAL A 100 12.22 1.54 3.53
N ASP A 101 12.01 2.40 4.53
CA ASP A 101 10.71 3.02 4.82
C ASP A 101 10.75 4.54 4.56
N PRO A 102 9.63 5.17 4.15
CA PRO A 102 9.55 6.62 4.08
C PRO A 102 9.71 7.27 5.46
N THR A 103 10.33 8.45 5.49
CA THR A 103 10.35 9.29 6.70
C THR A 103 8.96 9.85 7.01
N LEU A 104 8.75 10.41 8.20
CA LEU A 104 7.48 11.05 8.56
C LEU A 104 7.10 12.20 7.61
N ASP A 105 8.09 13.01 7.20
CA ASP A 105 7.86 14.11 6.25
C ASP A 105 7.51 13.60 4.85
N GLN A 106 8.10 12.46 4.44
CA GLN A 106 7.74 11.80 3.18
C GLN A 106 6.35 11.19 3.26
N TRP A 107 5.97 10.57 4.38
CA TRP A 107 4.63 10.06 4.60
C TRP A 107 3.56 11.15 4.53
N GLU A 108 3.81 12.33 5.11
CA GLU A 108 2.89 13.44 5.03
C GLU A 108 2.67 13.90 3.58
N GLN A 109 3.73 13.96 2.77
CA GLN A 109 3.63 14.28 1.35
C GLN A 109 2.88 13.20 0.55
N ILE A 110 3.13 11.92 0.83
CA ILE A 110 2.38 10.80 0.24
C ILE A 110 0.90 10.94 0.60
N ARG A 111 0.57 11.20 1.86
CA ARG A 111 -0.82 11.40 2.33
C ARG A 111 -1.50 12.56 1.60
N GLN A 112 -0.80 13.68 1.40
CA GLN A 112 -1.31 14.83 0.65
C GLN A 112 -1.58 14.48 -0.82
N LEU A 113 -0.65 13.78 -1.47
CA LEU A 113 -0.80 13.31 -2.86
C LEU A 113 -2.00 12.36 -3.00
N MET A 114 -2.11 11.36 -2.13
CA MET A 114 -3.22 10.41 -2.17
C MET A 114 -4.57 11.11 -2.04
N ARG A 115 -4.66 12.11 -1.15
CA ARG A 115 -5.87 12.92 -1.00
C ARG A 115 -6.18 13.76 -2.24
N SER A 116 -5.18 14.45 -2.82
CA SER A 116 -5.40 15.32 -3.98
C SER A 116 -5.79 14.54 -5.24
N LYS A 117 -5.28 13.31 -5.37
CA LYS A 117 -5.56 12.39 -6.47
C LYS A 117 -6.72 11.43 -6.20
N ALA A 118 -7.36 11.53 -5.03
CA ALA A 118 -8.41 10.62 -4.57
C ALA A 118 -8.01 9.13 -4.70
N LEU A 119 -6.75 8.81 -4.39
CA LEU A 119 -6.24 7.43 -4.38
C LEU A 119 -6.69 6.72 -3.11
N LEU A 120 -6.92 5.41 -3.21
CA LEU A 120 -7.33 4.58 -2.07
C LEU A 120 -6.09 3.89 -1.45
N PRO A 121 -5.69 4.24 -0.21
CA PRO A 121 -4.63 3.52 0.49
C PRO A 121 -5.09 2.11 0.89
N PHE A 122 -4.25 1.12 0.59
CA PHE A 122 -4.37 -0.25 1.05
C PHE A 122 -3.10 -0.62 1.82
N PHE A 123 -3.16 -0.66 3.15
CA PHE A 123 -1.98 -0.97 3.96
C PHE A 123 -1.79 -2.47 4.16
N ASP A 124 -0.59 -2.96 3.88
CA ASP A 124 -0.09 -4.24 4.37
C ASP A 124 0.74 -4.00 5.64
N SER A 125 0.26 -4.51 6.77
CA SER A 125 0.88 -4.35 8.09
C SER A 125 1.22 -5.71 8.69
N ALA A 126 2.32 -6.29 8.23
CA ALA A 126 2.82 -7.58 8.71
C ALA A 126 3.88 -7.48 9.81
N TYR A 127 4.50 -6.31 9.98
CA TYR A 127 5.72 -6.12 10.79
C TYR A 127 5.60 -5.01 11.84
N GLN A 128 4.39 -4.65 12.26
CA GLN A 128 4.20 -3.67 13.33
C GLN A 128 5.00 -4.11 14.59
N GLY A 129 5.77 -3.19 15.16
CA GLY A 129 6.69 -3.45 16.26
C GLY A 129 8.11 -3.89 15.87
N PHE A 130 8.38 -4.24 14.59
CA PHE A 130 9.72 -4.65 14.15
C PHE A 130 10.56 -3.53 13.53
N ALA A 131 9.96 -2.39 13.19
CA ALA A 131 10.69 -1.23 12.68
C ALA A 131 11.28 -0.37 13.81
N SER A 132 10.41 0.24 14.62
CA SER A 132 10.81 1.12 15.73
C SER A 132 10.96 0.40 17.08
N GLY A 133 10.44 -0.83 17.21
CA GLY A 133 10.23 -1.48 18.51
C GLY A 133 8.96 -1.02 19.24
N SER A 134 8.22 -0.05 18.68
CA SER A 134 6.99 0.52 19.23
C SER A 134 5.77 0.06 18.45
N LEU A 135 4.66 -0.17 19.16
CA LEU A 135 3.33 -0.35 18.55
C LEU A 135 2.60 0.99 18.38
N ASP A 136 3.07 2.02 19.09
CA ASP A 136 2.60 3.41 19.06
C ASP A 136 3.39 4.24 18.05
#